data_AF-A0A3D4AB67-F1
#
_entry.id   AF-A0A3D4AB67-F1
#
_cell.length_a   1.000
_cell.length_b   1.000
_cell.length_c   1.000
_cell.angle_alpha   90.00
_cell.angle_beta   90.00
_cell.angle_gamma   90.00
#
_symmetry.space_group_name_H-M   'P 1'
#
loop_
_entity.id
_entity.type
_entity.pdbx_description
1 polymer ?
#
loop_
_entity_poly.entity_id
_entity_poly.type
_entity_poly.pdbx_seq_one_letter_code
_entity_poly.pdbx_strand_id
1 'polypeptide(L)' 'RCGFVEWDGPVLEPTDLYQKKSGPEIVTQLFNFTDKGEREVAMRPELTPTLARVVAAHEREF' A
#
# COMPACT_ATOMS: atom_id res chain seq x y z
N ARG A 1 -5.25 -18.11 -21.78
CA ARG A 1 -5.26 -17.15 -20.65
C ARG A 1 -4.29 -17.69 -19.60
N CYS A 2 -3.33 -16.89 -19.10
CA CYS A 2 -2.17 -17.38 -18.34
C CYS A 2 -2.44 -17.70 -16.85
N GLY A 3 -3.68 -18.04 -16.46
CA GLY A 3 -4.02 -18.43 -15.08
C GLY A 3 -4.05 -17.30 -14.03
N PHE A 4 -3.88 -16.03 -14.41
CA PHE A 4 -3.99 -14.89 -13.49
C PHE A 4 -5.44 -14.53 -13.18
N VAL A 5 -5.69 -14.11 -11.94
CA VAL A 5 -6.98 -13.61 -11.46
C VAL A 5 -6.88 -12.09 -11.33
N GLU A 6 -7.90 -11.39 -11.83
CA GLU A 6 -7.98 -9.94 -11.70
C GLU A 6 -8.29 -9.55 -10.26
N TRP A 7 -7.61 -8.52 -9.77
CA TRP A 7 -7.76 -8.01 -8.42
C TRP A 7 -7.41 -6.52 -8.38
N ASP A 8 -8.00 -5.79 -7.44
CA ASP A 8 -7.69 -4.39 -7.16
C ASP A 8 -7.62 -4.16 -5.66
N GLY A 9 -6.84 -3.15 -5.26
CA GLY A 9 -6.69 -2.71 -3.88
C GLY A 9 -7.31 -1.33 -3.64
N PRO A 10 -7.24 -0.81 -2.41
CA PRO A 10 -7.64 0.57 -2.13
C PRO A 10 -6.63 1.56 -2.75
N VAL A 11 -7.13 2.71 -3.22
CA VAL A 11 -6.27 3.79 -3.76
C VAL A 11 -5.58 4.56 -2.65
N LEU A 12 -6.22 4.64 -1.48
CA LEU A 12 -5.69 5.28 -0.27
C LEU A 12 -5.16 4.21 0.68
N GLU A 13 -3.88 4.31 1.05
CA GLU A 13 -3.19 3.34 1.89
C GLU A 13 -2.38 4.07 2.98
N PRO A 14 -2.05 3.40 4.10
CA PRO A 14 -1.15 3.95 5.10
C PRO A 14 0.20 4.36 4.48
N THR A 15 0.70 5.56 4.82
CA THR A 15 1.96 6.08 4.27
C THR A 15 3.17 5.18 4.64
N ASP A 16 3.10 4.50 5.78
CA ASP A 16 4.17 3.61 6.27
C ASP A 16 4.42 2.39 5.36
N LEU A 17 3.40 1.98 4.59
CA LEU A 17 3.49 0.86 3.65
C LEU A 17 4.55 1.12 2.58
N TYR A 18 4.66 2.36 2.10
CA TYR A 18 5.62 2.74 1.07
C TYR A 18 7.01 3.06 1.64
N GLN A 19 7.08 3.56 2.87
CA GLN A 19 8.35 3.80 3.56
C GLN A 19 9.15 2.51 3.77
N LYS A 20 8.46 1.40 4.05
CA LYS A 20 9.11 0.08 4.22
C LYS A 20 9.85 -0.38 2.96
N LYS A 21 9.37 0.00 1.77
CA LYS A 21 9.97 -0.39 0.49
C LYS A 21 11.05 0.58 0.01
N SER A 22 10.85 1.88 0.20
CA SER A 22 11.63 2.93 -0.48
C SER A 22 12.38 3.89 0.47
N GLY A 23 12.32 3.65 1.79
CA GLY A 23 12.92 4.52 2.79
C GLY A 23 12.11 5.80 3.07
N PRO A 24 12.59 6.66 3.99
CA PRO A 24 11.84 7.83 4.45
C PRO A 24 11.75 8.97 3.41
N GLU A 25 12.69 9.05 2.46
CA GLU A 25 12.73 10.12 1.45
C GLU A 25 11.56 10.06 0.47
N ILE A 26 10.99 8.86 0.24
CA ILE A 26 9.85 8.65 -0.65
C ILE A 26 8.63 9.48 -0.22
N VAL A 27 8.50 9.78 1.06
CA VAL A 27 7.34 10.50 1.62
C VAL A 27 7.16 11.87 0.96
N THR A 28 8.27 12.53 0.62
CA THR A 28 8.25 13.84 -0.05
C THR A 28 7.71 13.81 -1.48
N GLN A 29 7.67 12.62 -2.09
CA GLN A 29 7.21 12.39 -3.47
C GLN A 29 5.80 11.80 -3.50
N LEU A 30 5.32 11.28 -2.36
CA LEU A 30 3.97 10.74 -2.25
C LEU A 30 2.95 11.86 -2.15
N PHE A 31 1.78 11.63 -2.74
CA PHE A 31 0.61 12.42 -2.40
C PHE A 31 0.09 11.92 -1.04
N ASN A 32 0.60 12.47 0.06
CA ASN A 32 0.23 12.09 1.42
C ASN A 32 -0.47 13.23 2.18
N PHE A 33 -1.29 12.85 3.15
CA PHE A 33 -2.01 13.77 4.03
C PHE A 33 -2.49 13.05 5.29
N THR A 34 -2.81 13.82 6.33
CA THR A 34 -3.52 13.31 7.51
C THR A 34 -5.02 13.28 7.23
N ASP A 35 -5.66 12.12 7.37
CA ASP A 35 -7.10 11.99 7.19
C ASP A 35 -7.91 12.47 8.41
N LYS A 36 -9.24 12.43 8.32
CA LYS A 36 -10.14 12.82 9.43
C LYS A 36 -10.07 11.90 10.65
N GLY A 37 -9.47 10.72 10.51
CA GLY A 37 -9.22 9.79 11.61
C GLY A 37 -7.84 9.95 12.22
N GLU A 38 -7.13 11.04 11.91
CA GLU A 38 -5.79 11.36 12.41
C GLU A 38 -4.72 10.34 11.99
N ARG A 39 -4.89 9.74 10.80
CA ARG A 39 -3.94 8.78 10.23
C ARG A 39 -3.19 9.39 9.07
N GLU A 40 -1.89 9.10 9.01
CA GLU A 40 -1.05 9.41 7.86
C GLU A 40 -1.34 8.43 6.71
N VAL A 41 -1.92 8.95 5.63
CA VAL A 41 -2.30 8.18 4.45
C VAL A 41 -1.68 8.77 3.19
N ALA A 42 -1.49 7.93 2.18
CA ALA A 42 -0.99 8.32 0.87
C ALA A 42 -1.82 7.69 -0.24
N MET A 43 -2.01 8.42 -1.34
CA MET A 43 -2.49 7.81 -2.58
C MET A 43 -1.41 6.89 -3.14
N ARG A 44 -1.81 5.68 -3.54
CA ARG A 44 -0.88 4.66 -4.02
C ARG A 44 -0.11 5.14 -5.26
N PRO A 45 1.24 5.12 -5.25
CA PRO A 45 2.03 5.37 -6.45
C PRO A 45 2.14 4.13 -7.36
N GLU A 46 2.00 2.94 -6.78
CA GLU A 46 2.04 1.64 -7.45
C GLU A 46 1.26 0.59 -6.64
N LEU A 47 0.99 -0.58 -7.24
CA LEU A 47 0.16 -1.63 -6.64
C LEU A 47 0.96 -2.73 -5.91
N THR A 48 2.26 -2.88 -6.19
CA THR A 48 3.09 -3.97 -5.65
C THR A 48 3.09 -4.06 -4.12
N PRO A 49 3.22 -2.94 -3.36
CA PRO A 49 3.21 -2.98 -1.89
C PRO A 49 1.85 -3.42 -1.33
N THR A 50 0.76 -3.02 -1.98
CA THR A 50 -0.61 -3.41 -1.64
C THR A 50 -0.80 -4.91 -1.85
N LEU A 51 -0.31 -5.48 -2.95
CA LEU A 51 -0.37 -6.92 -3.19
C LEU A 51 0.44 -7.69 -2.13
N ALA A 52 1.66 -7.25 -1.84
CA ALA A 52 2.50 -7.89 -0.81
C ALA A 52 1.83 -7.89 0.56
N ARG A 53 1.15 -6.79 0.94
CA ARG A 53 0.37 -6.70 2.19
C ARG A 53 -0.76 -7.72 2.24
N VAL A 54 -1.50 -7.88 1.15
CA VAL A 54 -2.62 -8.84 1.07
C VAL A 54 -2.11 -10.27 1.19
N VAL A 55 -1.06 -10.62 0.45
CA VAL A 55 -0.44 -11.96 0.53
C VAL A 55 0.05 -12.24 1.95
N ALA A 56 0.77 -11.30 2.58
CA ALA A 56 1.27 -11.46 3.94
C ALA A 56 0.16 -11.54 5.01
N ALA A 57 -1.02 -10.95 4.75
CA ALA A 57 -2.17 -11.08 5.65
C ALA A 57 -2.76 -12.50 5.57
N HIS A 58 -2.91 -13.05 4.37
CA HIS A 58 -3.41 -14.40 4.16
C HIS A 58 -2.44 -15.49 4.63
N GLU A 59 -1.13 -15.28 4.53
CA GLU A 59 -0.14 -16.24 5.08
C GLU A 59 -0.24 -16.39 6.61
N ARG A 60 -0.75 -15.38 7.32
CA ARG A 60 -0.94 -15.41 8.78
C ARG A 60 -2.26 -16.05 9.21
N GLU A 61 -3.15 -16.38 8.27
CA GLU A 61 -4.44 -17.02 8.54
C GLU A 61 -4.35 -18.56 8.55
N PHE A 62 -3.20 -19.13 8.16
CA PHE A 62 -2.88 -20.56 8.20
C PHE A 62 -1.85 -20.89 9.30
#